data_AF-A0A0Q0ZBM1-F1
#
_entry.id   AF-A0A0Q0ZBM1-F1
#
_cell.length_a   1.000
_cell.length_b   1.000
_cell.length_c   1.000
_cell.angle_alpha   90.00
_cell.angle_beta   90.00
_cell.angle_gamma   90.00
#
_symmetry.space_group_name_H-M   'P 1'
#
loop_
_entity.id
_entity.type
_entity.pdbx_description
1 polymer ?
#
loop_
_entity_poly.entity_id
_entity_poly.type
_entity_poly.pdbx_seq_one_letter_code
_entity_poly.pdbx_strand_id
1 'polypeptide(L)'
;MEAPISGDAALCVEYRSAQQRVPAPPRPEGTLKALPVPPAHKPAAMPILRLLMPVVMVAAMGAMVLVMFLSAGSVHPMMLVMPLMTAMGFLMMFSPQGGNDADETRRTYLRHLAQLRRTALDNAEAQRAHEVHRYPAPEDMWALVGSERMWERAAQDADALEVRIGVGVTSLCTPVDVADSGSTEDLDPVCAVSLRSTVRAVSTVPNTPVVVQLRAFRYLSIAGEQAQHCLRALLCSLAFSHGPETVGIEMPPGSAAWAWLKWLPHTRHPERAAHRIVVVDSPWEGREAGEAETIVEAGGDGALRRRAEEEGLALSLEEGI
;
A
#
# COMPACT_ATOMS: atom_id res chain seq x y z
N MET A 1 53.46 17.54 -29.97
CA MET A 1 53.74 16.52 -28.94
C MET A 1 52.44 15.79 -28.72
N GLU A 2 52.14 14.85 -29.62
CA GLU A 2 50.95 14.01 -29.56
C GLU A 2 51.12 13.01 -28.41
N ALA A 3 50.17 13.00 -27.49
CA ALA A 3 50.09 11.96 -26.48
C ALA A 3 49.65 10.65 -27.17
N PRO A 4 50.31 9.51 -26.90
CA PRO A 4 49.88 8.24 -27.47
C PRO A 4 48.57 7.83 -26.81
N ILE A 5 47.52 7.63 -27.61
CA ILE A 5 46.29 6.96 -27.17
C ILE A 5 46.67 5.50 -26.96
N SER A 6 47.02 5.17 -25.73
CA SER A 6 47.35 3.81 -25.30
C SER A 6 46.15 2.90 -25.49
N GLY A 7 46.28 1.97 -26.44
CA GLY A 7 45.71 0.63 -26.54
C GLY A 7 44.41 0.32 -25.79
N ASP A 8 43.36 0.07 -26.57
CA ASP A 8 42.54 -1.15 -26.54
C ASP A 8 42.30 -1.83 -25.17
N ALA A 9 41.97 -1.04 -24.16
CA ALA A 9 41.29 -1.55 -22.99
C ALA A 9 39.88 -1.87 -23.45
N ALA A 10 39.64 -3.12 -23.87
CA ALA A 10 38.30 -3.66 -23.98
C ALA A 10 37.59 -3.32 -22.67
N LEU A 11 36.69 -2.34 -22.71
CA LEU A 11 35.88 -1.92 -21.58
C LEU A 11 34.99 -3.11 -21.21
N CYS A 12 35.52 -4.00 -20.38
CA CYS A 12 34.78 -5.12 -19.84
C CYS A 12 33.91 -4.53 -18.73
N VAL A 13 32.59 -4.56 -18.91
CA VAL A 13 31.69 -4.18 -17.84
C VAL A 13 31.81 -5.27 -16.78
N GLU A 14 32.46 -4.92 -15.68
CA GLU A 14 32.59 -5.83 -14.55
C GLU A 14 31.23 -5.95 -13.87
N TYR A 15 30.76 -7.19 -13.74
CA TYR A 15 29.49 -7.46 -13.10
C TYR A 15 29.54 -7.05 -11.62
N ARG A 16 28.59 -6.20 -11.22
CA ARG A 16 28.39 -5.85 -9.82
C ARG A 16 27.45 -6.88 -9.19
N SER A 17 27.94 -7.59 -8.18
CA SER A 17 27.07 -8.42 -7.34
C SER A 17 25.94 -7.60 -6.72
N ALA A 18 24.83 -8.24 -6.38
CA ALA A 18 23.67 -7.57 -5.78
C ALA A 18 24.03 -6.70 -4.55
N GLN A 19 25.05 -7.09 -3.78
CA GLN A 19 25.52 -6.34 -2.59
C GLN A 19 26.30 -5.07 -2.92
N GLN A 20 26.83 -4.95 -4.14
CA GLN A 20 27.60 -3.79 -4.61
C GLN A 20 26.74 -2.77 -5.35
N ARG A 21 25.43 -3.03 -5.50
CA ARG A 21 24.48 -2.11 -6.12
C ARG A 21 24.24 -0.92 -5.20
N VAL A 22 23.84 0.21 -5.79
CA VAL A 22 23.33 1.35 -5.02
C VAL A 22 22.09 0.86 -4.24
N PRO A 23 22.13 0.88 -2.89
CA PRO A 23 21.06 0.31 -2.10
C PRO A 23 19.75 1.06 -2.35
N ALA A 24 18.67 0.30 -2.51
CA ALA A 24 17.34 0.89 -2.57
C ALA A 24 16.99 1.54 -1.23
N PRO A 25 16.12 2.56 -1.23
CA PRO A 25 15.51 3.06 -0.01
C PRO A 25 14.96 1.89 0.84
N PRO A 26 15.08 1.94 2.17
CA PRO A 26 14.65 0.83 3.02
C PRO A 26 13.15 0.58 2.82
N ARG A 27 12.80 -0.67 2.53
CA ARG A 27 11.41 -1.09 2.46
C ARG A 27 10.91 -1.36 3.88
N PRO A 28 9.79 -0.78 4.32
CA PRO A 28 9.21 -1.08 5.62
C PRO A 28 8.84 -2.56 5.74
N GLU A 29 9.03 -3.11 6.95
CA GLU A 29 8.72 -4.51 7.28
C GLU A 29 7.81 -4.59 8.50
N GLY A 30 7.18 -5.76 8.69
CA GLY A 30 6.31 -6.03 9.83
C GLY A 30 4.83 -5.72 9.58
N THR A 31 4.06 -5.58 10.66
CA THR A 31 2.61 -5.33 10.61
C THR A 31 2.22 -4.15 11.49
N LEU A 32 1.22 -3.39 11.04
CA LEU A 32 0.66 -2.28 11.82
C LEU A 32 -0.49 -2.81 12.67
N LYS A 33 -0.41 -2.66 14.00
CA LYS A 33 -1.44 -3.19 14.89
C LYS A 33 -2.52 -2.15 15.17
N ALA A 34 -3.75 -2.45 14.81
CA ALA A 34 -4.92 -1.71 15.25
C ALA A 34 -5.36 -2.18 16.64
N LEU A 35 -5.56 -1.22 17.56
CA LEU A 35 -6.16 -1.49 18.85
C LEU A 35 -7.60 -2.00 18.68
N PRO A 36 -8.06 -2.89 19.57
CA PRO A 36 -9.44 -3.36 19.56
C PRO A 36 -10.42 -2.18 19.71
N VAL A 37 -11.54 -2.27 19.03
CA VAL A 37 -12.59 -1.25 19.09
C VAL A 37 -13.16 -1.21 20.52
N PRO A 38 -13.33 -0.02 21.13
CA PRO A 38 -13.91 0.08 22.46
C PRO A 38 -15.37 -0.42 22.48
N PRO A 39 -15.82 -1.01 23.60
CA PRO A 39 -17.20 -1.47 23.72
C PRO A 39 -18.18 -0.30 23.72
N ALA A 40 -19.39 -0.55 23.22
CA ALA A 40 -20.48 0.40 23.22
C ALA A 40 -20.87 0.77 24.66
N HIS A 41 -21.03 2.07 24.91
CA HIS A 41 -21.50 2.54 26.20
C HIS A 41 -22.99 2.23 26.34
N LYS A 42 -23.33 1.25 27.18
CA LYS A 42 -24.72 0.96 27.54
C LYS A 42 -25.11 1.97 28.62
N PRO A 43 -26.10 2.87 28.39
CA PRO A 43 -26.55 3.77 29.43
C PRO A 43 -26.99 2.92 30.62
N ALA A 44 -26.31 3.10 31.76
CA ALA A 44 -26.70 2.40 32.97
C ALA A 44 -28.15 2.75 33.25
N ALA A 45 -29.04 1.75 33.25
CA ALA A 45 -30.42 1.94 33.64
C ALA A 45 -30.37 2.59 35.02
N MET A 46 -30.79 3.86 35.11
CA MET A 46 -30.88 4.52 36.40
C MET A 46 -31.81 3.64 37.23
N PRO A 47 -31.35 3.08 38.37
CA PRO A 47 -32.20 2.21 39.15
C PRO A 47 -33.46 3.01 39.45
N ILE A 48 -34.65 2.45 39.18
CA ILE A 48 -35.93 3.13 39.44
C ILE A 48 -35.94 3.69 40.87
N LEU A 49 -35.26 2.99 41.80
CA LEU A 49 -34.99 3.45 43.15
C LEU A 49 -34.30 4.84 43.20
N ARG A 50 -33.26 5.11 42.41
CA ARG A 50 -32.59 6.42 42.32
C ARG A 50 -33.53 7.51 41.78
N LEU A 51 -34.50 7.16 40.93
CA LEU A 51 -35.53 8.07 40.43
C LEU A 51 -36.65 8.32 41.45
N LEU A 52 -36.99 7.31 42.27
CA LEU A 52 -38.08 7.35 43.25
C LEU A 52 -37.64 7.97 44.59
N MET A 53 -36.36 7.84 44.95
CA MET A 53 -35.80 8.36 46.22
C MET A 53 -36.05 9.86 46.45
N PRO A 54 -35.92 10.78 45.46
CA PRO A 54 -36.30 12.18 45.63
C PRO A 54 -37.79 12.35 45.98
N VAL A 55 -38.68 11.57 45.36
CA VAL A 55 -40.13 11.63 45.59
C VAL A 55 -40.47 11.15 47.00
N VAL A 56 -39.92 10.01 47.42
CA VAL A 56 -40.08 9.47 48.78
C VAL A 56 -39.57 10.46 49.83
N MET A 57 -38.48 11.16 49.54
CA MET A 57 -37.90 12.10 50.49
C MET A 57 -38.64 13.43 50.57
N VAL A 58 -39.17 13.96 49.45
CA VAL A 58 -40.08 15.12 49.48
C VAL A 58 -41.35 14.76 50.26
N ALA A 59 -41.88 13.54 50.09
CA ALA A 59 -43.00 13.06 50.87
C ALA A 59 -42.66 12.94 52.37
N ALA A 60 -41.48 12.41 52.72
CA ALA A 60 -41.01 12.29 54.10
C ALA A 60 -40.76 13.67 54.76
N MET A 61 -40.17 14.61 54.02
CA MET A 61 -39.95 15.99 54.47
C MET A 61 -41.30 16.70 54.69
N GLY A 62 -42.24 16.56 53.75
CA GLY A 62 -43.59 17.09 53.87
C GLY A 62 -44.34 16.50 55.07
N ALA A 63 -44.23 15.20 55.31
CA ALA A 63 -44.81 14.53 56.47
C ALA A 63 -44.20 15.04 57.78
N MET A 64 -42.88 15.25 57.84
CA MET A 64 -42.21 15.77 59.03
C MET A 64 -42.61 17.22 59.35
N VAL A 65 -42.73 18.08 58.32
CA VAL A 65 -43.23 19.45 58.49
C VAL A 65 -44.68 19.45 58.97
N LEU A 66 -45.53 18.58 58.42
CA LEU A 66 -46.92 18.45 58.85
C LEU A 66 -47.03 18.02 60.32
N VAL A 67 -46.24 17.02 60.75
CA VAL A 67 -46.17 16.57 62.15
C VAL A 67 -45.66 17.70 63.07
N MET A 68 -44.72 18.52 62.61
CA MET A 68 -44.22 19.67 63.36
C MET A 68 -45.30 20.76 63.56
N PHE A 69 -46.16 20.99 62.56
CA PHE A 69 -47.31 21.90 62.70
C PHE A 69 -48.40 21.36 63.62
N LEU A 70 -48.57 20.04 63.68
CA LEU A 70 -49.55 19.38 64.55
C LEU A 70 -49.05 19.16 65.98
N SER A 71 -47.74 19.17 66.20
CA SER A 71 -47.11 18.97 67.51
C SER A 71 -46.75 20.32 68.15
N ALA A 72 -47.51 20.74 69.17
CA ALA A 72 -47.34 22.01 69.87
C ALA A 72 -46.16 22.00 70.89
N GLY A 73 -44.98 21.57 70.47
CA GLY A 73 -43.77 21.45 71.31
C GLY A 73 -42.64 22.38 70.88
N SER A 74 -41.84 22.86 71.85
CA SER A 74 -40.71 23.78 71.63
C SER A 74 -39.70 23.22 70.61
N VAL A 75 -39.52 23.93 69.51
CA VAL A 75 -38.55 23.61 68.45
C VAL A 75 -37.12 23.80 68.97
N HIS A 76 -36.41 22.69 69.17
CA HIS A 76 -35.00 22.71 69.56
C HIS A 76 -34.11 22.92 68.30
N PRO A 77 -33.14 23.85 68.30
CA PRO A 77 -32.33 24.18 67.11
C PRO A 77 -31.59 22.99 66.47
N MET A 78 -31.32 21.95 67.26
CA MET A 78 -30.71 20.69 66.81
C MET A 78 -31.58 19.94 65.79
N MET A 79 -32.91 20.12 65.82
CA MET A 79 -33.86 19.44 64.93
C MET A 79 -33.80 19.98 63.48
N LEU A 80 -33.32 21.22 63.29
CA LEU A 80 -33.13 21.83 61.97
C LEU A 80 -31.80 21.45 61.29
N VAL A 81 -30.81 20.98 62.07
CA VAL A 81 -29.49 20.61 61.55
C VAL A 81 -29.52 19.26 60.83
N MET A 82 -30.34 18.32 61.30
CA MET A 82 -30.49 17.00 60.67
C MET A 82 -30.91 17.08 59.19
N PRO A 83 -32.02 17.75 58.81
CA PRO A 83 -32.42 17.85 57.41
C PRO A 83 -31.40 18.58 56.52
N LEU A 84 -30.63 19.53 57.08
CA LEU A 84 -29.58 20.24 56.35
C LEU A 84 -28.40 19.31 56.01
N MET A 85 -27.98 18.45 56.95
CA MET A 85 -26.92 17.46 56.72
C MET A 85 -27.34 16.40 55.70
N THR A 86 -28.59 15.94 55.74
CA THR A 86 -29.12 15.01 54.72
C THR A 86 -29.16 15.64 53.34
N ALA A 87 -29.54 16.92 53.24
CA ALA A 87 -29.52 17.65 51.97
C ALA A 87 -28.11 17.82 51.40
N MET A 88 -27.11 18.13 52.24
CA MET A 88 -25.71 18.28 51.83
C MET A 88 -25.09 16.95 51.38
N GLY A 89 -25.34 15.85 52.12
CA GLY A 89 -24.92 14.51 51.73
C GLY A 89 -25.53 14.03 50.40
N PHE A 90 -26.75 14.49 50.09
CA PHE A 90 -27.42 14.20 48.83
C PHE A 90 -26.83 14.99 47.65
N LEU A 91 -26.51 16.27 47.83
CA LEU A 91 -25.81 17.07 46.80
C LEU A 91 -24.49 16.41 46.37
N MET A 92 -23.77 15.78 47.31
CA MET A 92 -22.58 14.97 47.01
C MET A 92 -22.89 13.66 46.27
N MET A 93 -24.06 13.05 46.48
CA MET A 93 -24.50 11.83 45.76
C MET A 93 -24.96 12.12 44.32
N PHE A 94 -25.41 13.35 44.06
CA PHE A 94 -25.74 13.87 42.72
C PHE A 94 -24.56 14.58 42.05
N SER A 95 -23.46 14.79 42.77
CA SER A 95 -22.19 15.14 42.14
C SER A 95 -21.91 14.08 41.07
N PRO A 96 -21.65 14.48 39.82
CA PRO A 96 -21.39 13.52 38.76
C PRO A 96 -20.17 12.70 39.16
N GLN A 97 -20.40 11.49 39.67
CA GLN A 97 -19.36 10.49 39.78
C GLN A 97 -18.88 10.27 38.36
N GLY A 98 -17.59 10.54 38.11
CA GLY A 98 -16.97 10.56 36.79
C GLY A 98 -17.26 9.28 36.00
N GLY A 99 -18.41 9.28 35.33
CA GLY A 99 -18.80 8.23 34.41
C GLY A 99 -17.74 8.22 33.33
N ASN A 100 -17.21 7.03 33.04
CA ASN A 100 -16.28 6.80 31.94
C ASN A 100 -16.78 7.60 30.73
N ASP A 101 -16.10 8.70 30.40
CA ASP A 101 -16.55 9.61 29.36
C ASP A 101 -16.39 8.86 28.03
N ALA A 102 -17.52 8.35 27.53
CA ALA A 102 -17.57 7.62 26.28
C ALA A 102 -16.99 8.49 25.14
N ASP A 103 -17.14 9.81 25.25
CA ASP A 103 -16.57 10.75 24.28
C ASP A 103 -15.05 10.82 24.39
N GLU A 104 -14.48 10.80 25.59
CA GLU A 104 -13.02 10.78 25.75
C GLU A 104 -12.39 9.46 25.30
N THR A 105 -13.07 8.34 25.56
CA THR A 105 -12.66 7.02 25.04
C THR A 105 -12.67 7.02 23.51
N ARG A 106 -13.74 7.54 22.89
CA ARG A 106 -13.86 7.67 21.44
C ARG A 106 -12.79 8.60 20.87
N ARG A 107 -12.56 9.76 21.47
CA ARG A 107 -11.51 10.71 21.07
C ARG A 107 -10.13 10.06 21.11
N THR A 108 -9.82 9.32 22.16
CA THR A 108 -8.55 8.59 22.31
C THR A 108 -8.38 7.56 21.19
N TYR A 109 -9.44 6.79 20.90
CA TYR A 109 -9.41 5.79 19.84
C TYR A 109 -9.22 6.41 18.44
N LEU A 110 -9.94 7.49 18.14
CA LEU A 110 -9.79 8.20 16.87
C LEU A 110 -8.40 8.84 16.72
N ARG A 111 -7.80 9.34 17.81
CA ARG A 111 -6.39 9.79 17.83
C ARG A 111 -5.43 8.65 17.49
N HIS A 112 -5.68 7.46 18.04
CA HIS A 112 -4.92 6.26 17.69
C HIS A 112 -5.06 5.91 16.20
N LEU A 113 -6.28 5.88 15.65
CA LEU A 113 -6.50 5.63 14.22
C LEU A 113 -5.80 6.67 13.32
N ALA A 114 -5.79 7.94 13.74
CA ALA A 114 -5.07 8.99 13.01
C ALA A 114 -3.54 8.79 13.04
N GLN A 115 -2.97 8.28 14.12
CA GLN A 115 -1.55 7.91 14.19
C GLN A 115 -1.26 6.68 13.32
N LEU A 116 -2.12 5.66 13.37
CA LEU A 116 -2.01 4.46 12.54
C LEU A 116 -2.06 4.83 11.05
N ARG A 117 -2.99 5.69 10.65
CA ARG A 117 -3.10 6.19 9.28
C ARG A 117 -1.82 6.89 8.82
N ARG A 118 -1.26 7.79 9.64
CA ARG A 118 0.00 8.50 9.31
C ARG A 118 1.14 7.52 9.09
N THR A 119 1.33 6.60 10.04
CA THR A 119 2.37 5.56 9.94
C THR A 119 2.20 4.69 8.69
N ALA A 120 0.97 4.33 8.34
CA ALA A 120 0.69 3.57 7.13
C ALA A 120 1.00 4.35 5.83
N LEU A 121 0.74 5.66 5.81
CA LEU A 121 1.07 6.53 4.68
C LEU A 121 2.58 6.73 4.55
N ASP A 122 3.30 6.90 5.65
CA ASP A 122 4.76 6.99 5.66
C ASP A 122 5.38 5.67 5.12
N ASN A 123 4.84 4.52 5.56
CA ASN A 123 5.26 3.22 5.03
C ASN A 123 4.92 3.06 3.54
N ALA A 124 3.78 3.57 3.09
CA ALA A 124 3.38 3.55 1.68
C ALA A 124 4.34 4.38 0.81
N GLU A 125 4.79 5.54 1.31
CA GLU A 125 5.76 6.38 0.63
C GLU A 125 7.13 5.71 0.53
N ALA A 126 7.62 5.14 1.64
CA ALA A 126 8.88 4.39 1.66
C ALA A 126 8.83 3.16 0.74
N GLN A 127 7.70 2.42 0.73
CA GLN A 127 7.46 1.35 -0.24
C GLN A 127 7.52 1.85 -1.68
N ARG A 128 6.82 2.95 -2.01
CA ARG A 128 6.85 3.49 -3.37
C ARG A 128 8.26 3.93 -3.76
N ALA A 129 9.00 4.59 -2.87
CA ALA A 129 10.37 5.00 -3.12
C ALA A 129 11.29 3.80 -3.40
N HIS A 130 11.13 2.71 -2.64
CA HIS A 130 11.84 1.46 -2.88
C HIS A 130 11.54 0.87 -4.26
N GLU A 131 10.25 0.76 -4.62
CA GLU A 131 9.83 0.21 -5.92
C GLU A 131 10.25 1.10 -7.09
N VAL A 132 10.17 2.43 -6.96
CA VAL A 132 10.60 3.39 -8.01
C VAL A 132 12.11 3.34 -8.21
N HIS A 133 12.90 3.19 -7.15
CA HIS A 133 14.35 2.99 -7.26
C HIS A 133 14.69 1.73 -8.06
N ARG A 134 14.01 0.62 -7.75
CA ARG A 134 14.23 -0.65 -8.43
C ARG A 134 13.70 -0.63 -9.87
N TYR A 135 12.58 0.03 -10.11
CA TYR A 135 11.87 0.08 -11.39
C TYR A 135 11.59 1.53 -11.85
N PRO A 136 12.64 2.27 -12.27
CA PRO A 136 12.52 3.68 -12.64
C PRO A 136 11.56 3.89 -13.81
N ALA A 137 11.01 5.10 -13.93
CA ALA A 137 10.16 5.43 -15.06
C ALA A 137 11.00 5.48 -16.34
N PRO A 138 10.51 4.98 -17.50
CA PRO A 138 11.26 5.01 -18.76
C PRO A 138 11.75 6.42 -19.15
N GLU A 139 10.99 7.44 -18.79
CA GLU A 139 11.31 8.86 -19.00
C GLU A 139 12.44 9.41 -18.12
N ASP A 140 12.79 8.74 -17.03
CA ASP A 140 13.89 9.13 -16.13
C ASP A 140 15.18 8.36 -16.43
N MET A 141 15.07 7.21 -17.11
CA MET A 141 16.21 6.29 -17.32
C MET A 141 17.37 6.93 -18.08
N TRP A 142 17.10 7.85 -19.01
CA TRP A 142 18.14 8.51 -19.81
C TRP A 142 19.14 9.28 -18.93
N ALA A 143 18.70 9.83 -17.79
CA ALA A 143 19.56 10.55 -16.86
C ALA A 143 20.46 9.60 -16.03
N LEU A 144 20.10 8.31 -15.98
CA LEU A 144 20.83 7.28 -15.24
C LEU A 144 21.82 6.50 -16.13
N VAL A 145 21.78 6.67 -17.45
CA VAL A 145 22.70 6.00 -18.38
C VAL A 145 24.14 6.40 -18.07
N GLY A 146 25.03 5.41 -17.96
CA GLY A 146 26.44 5.61 -17.60
C GLY A 146 26.70 5.78 -16.10
N SER A 147 25.65 5.80 -15.26
CA SER A 147 25.79 5.73 -13.81
C SER A 147 25.99 4.29 -13.32
N GLU A 148 26.23 4.16 -12.02
CA GLU A 148 26.32 2.88 -11.31
C GLU A 148 25.05 2.01 -11.37
N ARG A 149 23.92 2.60 -11.76
CA ARG A 149 22.61 1.97 -11.88
C ARG A 149 22.41 1.26 -13.23
N MET A 150 23.26 1.57 -14.23
CA MET A 150 23.21 0.92 -15.54
C MET A 150 23.78 -0.49 -15.43
N TRP A 151 23.06 -1.46 -15.98
CA TRP A 151 23.47 -2.88 -16.04
C TRP A 151 23.78 -3.50 -14.68
N GLU A 152 23.07 -3.07 -13.64
CA GLU A 152 23.29 -3.56 -12.28
C GLU A 152 22.70 -4.96 -12.02
N ARG A 153 21.86 -5.50 -12.93
CA ARG A 153 21.22 -6.82 -12.81
C ARG A 153 21.84 -7.83 -13.76
N ALA A 154 22.30 -8.97 -13.24
CA ALA A 154 22.73 -10.10 -14.06
C ALA A 154 21.69 -11.21 -14.12
N ALA A 155 21.94 -12.15 -15.04
CA ALA A 155 21.11 -13.30 -15.33
C ALA A 155 20.77 -14.18 -14.10
N GLN A 156 21.68 -14.28 -13.12
CA GLN A 156 21.48 -15.09 -11.90
C GLN A 156 20.72 -14.37 -10.78
N ASP A 157 20.51 -13.05 -10.90
CA ASP A 157 19.85 -12.30 -9.86
C ASP A 157 18.35 -12.60 -9.83
N ALA A 158 17.75 -12.59 -8.63
CA ALA A 158 16.32 -12.87 -8.47
C ALA A 158 15.44 -11.86 -9.23
N ASP A 159 15.94 -10.66 -9.45
CA ASP A 159 15.27 -9.56 -10.14
C ASP A 159 15.61 -9.44 -11.64
N ALA A 160 16.33 -10.44 -12.16
CA ALA A 160 16.60 -10.56 -13.58
C ALA A 160 15.30 -10.69 -14.37
N LEU A 161 15.20 -9.96 -15.49
CA LEU A 161 14.04 -9.95 -16.40
C LEU A 161 12.72 -9.43 -15.78
N GLU A 162 12.77 -8.81 -14.59
CA GLU A 162 11.65 -8.08 -14.03
C GLU A 162 11.53 -6.69 -14.64
N VAL A 163 10.42 -6.40 -15.32
CA VAL A 163 10.22 -5.15 -16.07
C VAL A 163 8.94 -4.45 -15.66
N ARG A 164 9.04 -3.12 -15.51
CA ARG A 164 7.89 -2.24 -15.32
C ARG A 164 7.05 -2.16 -16.58
N ILE A 165 5.77 -2.47 -16.47
CA ILE A 165 4.79 -2.34 -17.56
C ILE A 165 3.88 -1.12 -17.40
N GLY A 166 3.88 -0.50 -16.21
CA GLY A 166 3.03 0.64 -15.94
C GLY A 166 3.05 1.06 -14.48
N VAL A 167 2.01 1.78 -14.09
CA VAL A 167 1.78 2.26 -12.73
C VAL A 167 0.39 1.81 -12.30
N GLY A 168 0.26 1.37 -11.06
CA GLY A 168 -1.00 0.84 -10.55
C GLY A 168 -1.11 0.93 -9.05
N VAL A 169 -2.01 0.10 -8.52
CA VAL A 169 -2.32 0.04 -7.09
C VAL A 169 -1.79 -1.29 -6.56
N THR A 170 -0.94 -1.23 -5.54
CA THR A 170 -0.37 -2.41 -4.87
C THR A 170 -0.83 -2.46 -3.42
N SER A 171 -0.81 -3.63 -2.78
CA SER A 171 -1.07 -3.72 -1.33
C SER A 171 0.07 -3.06 -0.52
N LEU A 172 -0.28 -2.51 0.64
CA LEU A 172 0.70 -2.02 1.61
C LEU A 172 1.55 -3.20 2.14
N CYS A 173 2.87 -3.05 2.11
CA CYS A 173 3.81 -4.09 2.56
C CYS A 173 3.80 -4.33 4.06
N THR A 174 3.28 -3.38 4.84
CA THR A 174 3.00 -3.52 6.27
C THR A 174 1.49 -3.58 6.51
N PRO A 175 0.85 -4.77 6.35
CA PRO A 175 -0.59 -4.87 6.46
C PRO A 175 -1.07 -4.47 7.86
N VAL A 176 -2.27 -3.90 7.93
CA VAL A 176 -2.90 -3.54 9.19
C VAL A 176 -3.55 -4.78 9.80
N ASP A 177 -2.96 -5.26 10.89
CA ASP A 177 -3.48 -6.33 11.72
C ASP A 177 -4.56 -5.77 12.66
N VAL A 178 -5.79 -6.26 12.50
CA VAL A 178 -6.94 -5.83 13.29
C VAL A 178 -7.20 -6.86 14.37
N ALA A 179 -6.99 -6.48 15.63
CA ALA A 179 -7.27 -7.35 16.76
C ALA A 179 -8.76 -7.75 16.80
N ASP A 180 -9.03 -8.99 17.20
CA ASP A 180 -10.39 -9.47 17.40
C ASP A 180 -11.09 -8.65 18.51
N SER A 181 -12.11 -7.91 18.11
CA SER A 181 -12.90 -7.05 18.99
C SER A 181 -14.10 -7.78 19.61
N GLY A 182 -14.32 -9.06 19.34
CA GLY A 182 -15.48 -9.81 19.80
C GLY A 182 -16.76 -9.47 19.01
N SER A 183 -17.92 -9.61 19.64
CA SER A 183 -19.23 -9.42 19.01
C SER A 183 -19.41 -8.00 18.49
N THR A 184 -19.64 -7.86 17.18
CA THR A 184 -19.83 -6.54 16.52
C THR A 184 -20.97 -5.70 17.09
N GLU A 185 -21.98 -6.34 17.67
CA GLU A 185 -23.14 -5.70 18.31
C GLU A 185 -22.78 -4.96 19.62
N ASP A 186 -21.66 -5.32 20.26
CA ASP A 186 -21.22 -4.74 21.53
C ASP A 186 -20.18 -3.63 21.35
N LEU A 187 -19.88 -3.20 20.12
CA LEU A 187 -18.82 -2.22 19.82
C LEU A 187 -19.36 -0.81 19.61
N ASP A 188 -18.56 0.21 19.95
CA ASP A 188 -18.90 1.60 19.63
C ASP A 188 -18.97 1.75 18.08
N PRO A 189 -20.14 2.13 17.53
CA PRO A 189 -20.35 2.11 16.08
C PRO A 189 -19.48 3.14 15.35
N VAL A 190 -19.19 4.28 15.97
CA VAL A 190 -18.33 5.32 15.37
C VAL A 190 -16.90 4.82 15.25
N CYS A 191 -16.37 4.20 16.31
CA CYS A 191 -15.04 3.61 16.31
C CYS A 191 -14.93 2.45 15.32
N ALA A 192 -15.92 1.56 15.26
CA ALA A 192 -15.94 0.42 14.34
C ALA A 192 -15.94 0.86 12.86
N VAL A 193 -16.80 1.81 12.50
CA VAL A 193 -16.87 2.35 11.13
C VAL A 193 -15.58 3.10 10.78
N SER A 194 -15.02 3.87 11.71
CA SER A 194 -13.78 4.63 11.50
C SER A 194 -12.57 3.71 11.32
N LEU A 195 -12.50 2.60 12.06
CA LEU A 195 -11.46 1.59 11.88
C LEU A 195 -11.56 0.98 10.47
N ARG A 196 -12.75 0.50 10.08
CA ARG A 196 -12.97 -0.13 8.77
C ARG A 196 -12.64 0.81 7.62
N SER A 197 -13.06 2.08 7.70
CA SER A 197 -12.76 3.07 6.68
C SER A 197 -11.27 3.42 6.62
N THR A 198 -10.60 3.50 7.77
CA THR A 198 -9.16 3.76 7.85
C THR A 198 -8.37 2.60 7.24
N VAL A 199 -8.66 1.36 7.62
CA VAL A 199 -8.00 0.16 7.07
C VAL A 199 -8.17 0.09 5.56
N ARG A 200 -9.40 0.28 5.05
CA ARG A 200 -9.67 0.27 3.60
C ARG A 200 -8.91 1.38 2.85
N ALA A 201 -8.72 2.54 3.49
CA ALA A 201 -8.06 3.68 2.86
C ALA A 201 -6.52 3.55 2.83
N VAL A 202 -5.93 2.78 3.74
CA VAL A 202 -4.46 2.62 3.83
C VAL A 202 -3.96 1.24 3.43
N SER A 203 -4.85 0.29 3.11
CA SER A 203 -4.46 -1.06 2.71
C SER A 203 -3.79 -1.12 1.34
N THR A 204 -3.90 -0.07 0.54
CA THR A 204 -3.33 0.01 -0.80
C THR A 204 -2.46 1.25 -0.99
N VAL A 205 -1.43 1.10 -1.82
CA VAL A 205 -0.51 2.14 -2.23
C VAL A 205 -0.76 2.42 -3.72
N PRO A 206 -1.35 3.58 -4.06
CA PRO A 206 -1.52 3.97 -5.46
C PRO A 206 -0.19 4.44 -6.05
N ASN A 207 -0.15 4.60 -7.37
CA ASN A 207 1.00 5.14 -8.09
C ASN A 207 2.30 4.35 -7.87
N THR A 208 2.20 3.02 -7.75
CA THR A 208 3.34 2.12 -7.58
C THR A 208 3.68 1.45 -8.92
N PRO A 209 4.96 1.28 -9.27
CA PRO A 209 5.36 0.50 -10.45
C PRO A 209 4.70 -0.89 -10.44
N VAL A 210 4.07 -1.25 -11.56
CA VAL A 210 3.57 -2.61 -11.80
C VAL A 210 4.61 -3.33 -12.65
N VAL A 211 5.04 -4.49 -12.16
CA VAL A 211 6.18 -5.23 -12.69
C VAL A 211 5.76 -6.63 -13.09
N VAL A 212 6.32 -7.10 -14.19
CA VAL A 212 6.13 -8.46 -14.71
C VAL A 212 7.48 -9.15 -14.74
N GLN A 213 7.51 -10.41 -14.31
CA GLN A 213 8.66 -11.29 -14.47
C GLN A 213 8.62 -11.93 -15.87
N LEU A 214 9.36 -11.39 -16.83
CA LEU A 214 9.33 -11.86 -18.21
C LEU A 214 9.89 -13.29 -18.37
N ARG A 215 10.75 -13.75 -17.46
CA ARG A 215 11.24 -15.12 -17.46
C ARG A 215 10.11 -16.15 -17.37
N ALA A 216 8.98 -15.79 -16.76
CA ALA A 216 7.83 -16.67 -16.61
C ALA A 216 7.03 -16.87 -17.91
N PHE A 217 7.27 -16.05 -18.95
CA PHE A 217 6.46 -16.03 -20.16
C PHE A 217 7.32 -16.16 -21.42
N ARG A 218 6.97 -17.12 -22.28
CA ARG A 218 7.62 -17.32 -23.58
C ARG A 218 7.04 -16.44 -24.68
N TYR A 219 5.79 -16.01 -24.52
CA TYR A 219 5.07 -15.19 -25.48
C TYR A 219 4.47 -13.99 -24.77
N LEU A 220 4.72 -12.79 -25.30
CA LEU A 220 4.13 -11.54 -24.82
C LEU A 220 3.50 -10.81 -26.01
N SER A 221 2.22 -10.49 -25.89
CA SER A 221 1.52 -9.68 -26.89
C SER A 221 0.91 -8.46 -26.22
N ILE A 222 1.21 -7.29 -26.77
CA ILE A 222 0.65 -6.01 -26.32
C ILE A 222 -0.26 -5.48 -27.42
N ALA A 223 -1.54 -5.31 -27.11
CA ALA A 223 -2.56 -4.80 -28.01
C ALA A 223 -3.03 -3.41 -27.59
N GLY A 224 -3.51 -2.61 -28.54
CA GLY A 224 -3.98 -1.24 -28.35
C GLY A 224 -3.14 -0.20 -29.10
N GLU A 225 -3.64 1.03 -29.21
CA GLU A 225 -3.01 2.10 -29.99
C GLU A 225 -1.58 2.41 -29.51
N GLN A 226 -1.36 2.33 -28.19
CA GLN A 226 -0.05 2.61 -27.56
C GLN A 226 0.84 1.37 -27.39
N ALA A 227 0.49 0.24 -28.02
CA ALA A 227 1.23 -1.01 -27.85
C ALA A 227 2.72 -0.87 -28.21
N GLN A 228 3.02 -0.20 -29.32
CA GLN A 228 4.41 0.01 -29.75
C GLN A 228 5.19 0.89 -28.76
N HIS A 229 4.56 1.92 -28.21
CA HIS A 229 5.17 2.79 -27.20
C HIS A 229 5.45 2.04 -25.90
N CYS A 230 4.50 1.20 -25.46
CA CYS A 230 4.65 0.36 -24.28
C CYS A 230 5.77 -0.69 -24.47
N LEU A 231 5.78 -1.40 -25.61
CA LEU A 231 6.84 -2.36 -25.91
C LEU A 231 8.21 -1.68 -26.01
N ARG A 232 8.29 -0.48 -26.61
CA ARG A 232 9.53 0.30 -26.63
C ARG A 232 10.02 0.65 -25.21
N ALA A 233 9.13 1.09 -24.32
CA ALA A 233 9.46 1.40 -22.94
C ALA A 233 9.96 0.16 -22.17
N LEU A 234 9.33 -1.00 -22.42
CA LEU A 234 9.74 -2.29 -21.88
C LEU A 234 11.15 -2.67 -22.33
N LEU A 235 11.44 -2.57 -23.64
CA LEU A 235 12.77 -2.85 -24.20
C LEU A 235 13.85 -1.90 -23.67
N CYS A 236 13.54 -0.61 -23.54
CA CYS A 236 14.46 0.36 -22.93
C CYS A 236 14.75 0.00 -21.47
N SER A 237 13.72 -0.39 -20.70
CA SER A 237 13.86 -0.78 -19.30
C SER A 237 14.76 -2.02 -19.13
N LEU A 238 14.60 -3.00 -20.01
CA LEU A 238 15.46 -4.19 -20.06
C LEU A 238 16.90 -3.83 -20.39
N ALA A 239 17.11 -3.07 -21.47
CA ALA A 239 18.43 -2.69 -21.96
C ALA A 239 19.20 -1.78 -20.99
N PHE A 240 18.48 -0.99 -20.18
CA PHE A 240 19.06 -0.18 -19.11
C PHE A 240 19.48 -1.03 -17.91
N SER A 241 18.62 -1.95 -17.47
CA SER A 241 18.83 -2.69 -16.22
C SER A 241 19.79 -3.88 -16.37
N HIS A 242 19.94 -4.43 -17.58
CA HIS A 242 20.74 -5.62 -17.86
C HIS A 242 21.75 -5.35 -18.98
N GLY A 243 22.96 -5.90 -18.83
CA GLY A 243 23.98 -5.85 -19.88
C GLY A 243 23.65 -6.75 -21.07
N PRO A 244 24.36 -6.57 -22.21
CA PRO A 244 24.16 -7.34 -23.44
C PRO A 244 24.50 -8.84 -23.28
N GLU A 245 25.26 -9.23 -22.26
CA GLU A 245 25.52 -10.61 -21.88
C GLU A 245 24.34 -11.27 -21.16
N THR A 246 23.47 -10.48 -20.52
CA THR A 246 22.29 -10.98 -19.82
C THR A 246 21.06 -10.98 -20.72
N VAL A 247 20.83 -9.88 -21.47
CA VAL A 247 19.70 -9.74 -22.38
C VAL A 247 20.19 -9.46 -23.81
N GLY A 248 19.78 -10.31 -24.74
CA GLY A 248 19.94 -10.10 -26.17
C GLY A 248 18.62 -9.62 -26.76
N ILE A 249 18.64 -8.67 -27.69
CA ILE A 249 17.44 -8.21 -28.39
C ILE A 249 17.60 -8.51 -29.88
N GLU A 250 16.65 -9.25 -30.43
CA GLU A 250 16.55 -9.52 -31.87
C GLU A 250 15.44 -8.62 -32.43
N MET A 251 15.78 -7.83 -33.45
CA MET A 251 14.83 -6.94 -34.13
C MET A 251 14.31 -7.57 -35.41
N PRO A 252 13.05 -7.30 -35.79
CA PRO A 252 12.49 -7.81 -37.03
C PRO A 252 13.18 -7.16 -38.25
N PRO A 253 13.47 -7.93 -39.32
CA PRO A 253 14.20 -7.42 -40.47
C PRO A 253 13.40 -6.36 -41.21
N GLY A 254 14.05 -5.22 -41.52
CA GLY A 254 13.44 -4.14 -42.30
C GLY A 254 12.43 -3.28 -41.54
N SER A 255 12.22 -3.52 -40.24
CA SER A 255 11.25 -2.75 -39.46
C SER A 255 11.74 -1.35 -39.13
N ALA A 256 11.06 -0.34 -39.70
CA ALA A 256 11.35 1.06 -39.41
C ALA A 256 11.01 1.42 -37.95
N ALA A 257 9.96 0.80 -37.39
CA ALA A 257 9.52 0.99 -36.01
C ALA A 257 10.60 0.64 -34.98
N TRP A 258 11.39 -0.40 -35.27
CA TRP A 258 12.42 -0.95 -34.39
C TRP A 258 13.84 -0.61 -34.82
N ALA A 259 14.02 0.23 -35.85
CA ALA A 259 15.32 0.58 -36.41
C ALA A 259 16.28 1.25 -35.41
N TRP A 260 15.77 1.82 -34.31
CA TRP A 260 16.59 2.41 -33.24
C TRP A 260 17.36 1.37 -32.41
N LEU A 261 16.87 0.12 -32.36
CA LEU A 261 17.51 -0.98 -31.62
C LEU A 261 18.91 -1.31 -32.14
N LYS A 262 19.20 -1.02 -33.42
CA LYS A 262 20.51 -1.23 -34.05
C LYS A 262 21.67 -0.50 -33.35
N TRP A 263 21.36 0.51 -32.54
CA TRP A 263 22.35 1.28 -31.79
C TRP A 263 22.64 0.70 -30.41
N LEU A 264 21.80 -0.21 -29.91
CA LEU A 264 22.02 -0.87 -28.63
C LEU A 264 23.10 -1.97 -28.76
N PRO A 265 23.98 -2.13 -27.77
CA PRO A 265 24.93 -3.25 -27.75
C PRO A 265 24.22 -4.61 -27.68
N HIS A 266 22.99 -4.65 -27.15
CA HIS A 266 22.14 -5.85 -27.00
C HIS A 266 21.74 -6.49 -28.33
N THR A 267 21.87 -5.79 -29.47
CA THR A 267 21.55 -6.32 -30.80
C THR A 267 22.77 -6.84 -31.58
N ARG A 268 24.00 -6.69 -31.05
CA ARG A 268 25.23 -7.08 -31.76
C ARG A 268 25.40 -8.59 -31.86
N HIS A 269 25.23 -9.28 -30.73
CA HIS A 269 25.37 -10.73 -30.59
C HIS A 269 24.26 -11.27 -29.66
N PRO A 270 22.97 -11.10 -30.00
CA PRO A 270 21.87 -11.52 -29.15
C PRO A 270 21.91 -13.02 -28.82
N GLU A 271 22.47 -13.84 -29.71
CA GLU A 271 22.67 -15.28 -29.53
C GLU A 271 23.60 -15.67 -28.38
N ARG A 272 24.44 -14.73 -27.90
CA ARG A 272 25.37 -14.96 -26.79
C ARG A 272 24.80 -14.57 -25.43
N ALA A 273 23.65 -13.91 -25.40
CA ALA A 273 23.03 -13.47 -24.16
C ALA A 273 22.38 -14.64 -23.42
N ALA A 274 22.30 -14.52 -22.09
CA ALA A 274 21.64 -15.52 -21.25
C ALA A 274 20.14 -15.66 -21.56
N HIS A 275 19.47 -14.56 -21.93
CA HIS A 275 18.07 -14.56 -22.35
C HIS A 275 17.87 -13.67 -23.58
N ARG A 276 17.03 -14.10 -24.52
CA ARG A 276 16.78 -13.40 -25.78
C ARG A 276 15.35 -12.88 -25.86
N ILE A 277 15.21 -11.62 -26.23
CA ILE A 277 13.93 -10.99 -26.55
C ILE A 277 13.83 -10.88 -28.07
N VAL A 278 12.90 -11.61 -28.66
CA VAL A 278 12.69 -11.62 -30.11
C VAL A 278 11.49 -10.74 -30.41
N VAL A 279 11.75 -9.55 -30.93
CA VAL A 279 10.71 -8.62 -31.37
C VAL A 279 10.23 -9.04 -32.75
N VAL A 280 8.92 -9.22 -32.90
CA VAL A 280 8.29 -9.58 -34.17
C VAL A 280 7.29 -8.51 -34.57
N ASP A 281 7.23 -8.24 -35.87
CA ASP A 281 6.15 -7.44 -36.45
C ASP A 281 4.93 -8.33 -36.69
N SER A 282 3.74 -7.74 -36.64
CA SER A 282 2.50 -8.44 -36.99
C SER A 282 2.34 -8.47 -38.52
N PRO A 283 1.91 -9.60 -39.12
CA PRO A 283 1.53 -10.85 -38.47
C PRO A 283 2.72 -11.79 -38.19
N TRP A 284 2.74 -12.39 -37.00
CA TRP A 284 3.71 -13.42 -36.63
C TRP A 284 3.38 -14.80 -37.25
N GLU A 285 4.39 -15.47 -37.80
CA GLU A 285 4.27 -16.71 -38.58
C GLU A 285 4.31 -18.02 -37.77
N GLY A 286 4.33 -17.97 -36.43
CA GLY A 286 4.21 -19.18 -35.60
C GLY A 286 5.52 -19.85 -35.18
N ARG A 287 6.64 -19.11 -35.14
CA ARG A 287 7.94 -19.64 -34.65
C ARG A 287 7.89 -19.99 -33.16
N GLU A 288 8.20 -21.22 -32.77
CA GLU A 288 8.32 -21.57 -31.35
C GLU A 288 9.46 -20.81 -30.64
N ALA A 289 9.17 -20.35 -29.43
CA ALA A 289 10.17 -19.76 -28.54
C ALA A 289 11.08 -20.83 -27.93
N GLY A 290 12.39 -20.62 -27.99
CA GLY A 290 13.37 -21.43 -27.26
C GLY A 290 13.26 -21.32 -25.74
N GLU A 291 14.06 -22.10 -25.01
CA GLU A 291 13.98 -22.19 -23.54
C GLU A 291 14.31 -20.86 -22.83
N ALA A 292 15.25 -20.09 -23.37
CA ALA A 292 15.65 -18.76 -22.87
C ALA A 292 15.29 -17.66 -23.88
N GLU A 293 14.12 -17.79 -24.50
CA GLU A 293 13.59 -16.82 -25.47
C GLU A 293 12.20 -16.35 -25.03
N THR A 294 11.95 -15.05 -25.17
CA THR A 294 10.62 -14.46 -25.09
C THR A 294 10.33 -13.76 -26.42
N ILE A 295 9.28 -14.20 -27.11
CA ILE A 295 8.80 -13.58 -28.35
C ILE A 295 7.79 -12.48 -27.97
N VAL A 296 7.99 -11.29 -28.50
CA VAL A 296 7.21 -10.10 -28.17
C VAL A 296 6.65 -9.45 -29.43
N GLU A 297 5.37 -9.08 -29.45
CA GLU A 297 4.79 -8.20 -30.48
C GLU A 297 4.04 -7.02 -29.87
N ALA A 298 4.05 -5.92 -30.62
CA ALA A 298 3.12 -4.82 -30.45
C ALA A 298 2.13 -4.86 -31.62
N GLY A 299 0.92 -5.35 -31.36
CA GLY A 299 -0.08 -5.65 -32.39
C GLY A 299 -1.39 -6.16 -31.79
N GLY A 300 -2.50 -5.87 -32.48
CA GLY A 300 -3.83 -6.34 -32.11
C GLY A 300 -4.25 -7.55 -32.95
N ASP A 301 -4.71 -8.61 -32.27
CA ASP A 301 -5.44 -9.77 -32.80
C ASP A 301 -4.69 -10.75 -33.73
N GLY A 302 -3.36 -10.83 -33.61
CA GLY A 302 -2.53 -11.78 -34.35
C GLY A 302 -2.51 -13.21 -33.80
N ALA A 303 -1.79 -14.11 -34.47
CA ALA A 303 -1.55 -15.47 -33.98
C ALA A 303 -0.75 -15.50 -32.67
N LEU A 304 0.20 -14.58 -32.49
CA LEU A 304 0.97 -14.48 -31.24
C LEU A 304 0.09 -14.05 -30.07
N ARG A 305 -0.92 -13.20 -30.31
CA ARG A 305 -1.87 -12.78 -29.27
C ARG A 305 -2.58 -13.98 -28.66
N ARG A 306 -3.17 -14.84 -29.50
CA ARG A 306 -3.83 -16.08 -29.04
C ARG A 306 -2.85 -16.97 -28.27
N ARG A 307 -1.61 -17.10 -28.77
CA ARG A 307 -0.58 -17.89 -28.08
C ARG A 307 -0.21 -17.31 -26.72
N ALA A 308 -0.12 -15.98 -26.62
CA ALA A 308 0.14 -15.29 -25.37
C ALA A 308 -1.02 -15.38 -24.39
N GLU A 309 -2.27 -15.47 -24.85
CA GLU A 309 -3.44 -15.71 -23.99
C GLU A 309 -3.47 -17.15 -23.44
N GLU A 310 -3.01 -18.13 -24.23
CA GLU A 310 -2.98 -19.54 -23.84
C GLU A 310 -1.77 -19.91 -22.95
N GLU A 311 -0.58 -19.41 -23.29
CA GLU A 311 0.69 -19.92 -22.76
C GLU A 311 1.67 -18.80 -22.33
N GLY A 312 1.23 -17.55 -22.31
CA GLY A 312 2.10 -16.40 -22.09
C GLY A 312 1.44 -15.26 -21.33
N LEU A 313 1.72 -14.03 -21.78
CA LEU A 313 1.13 -12.83 -21.23
C LEU A 313 0.55 -11.96 -22.35
N ALA A 314 -0.75 -11.68 -22.24
CA ALA A 314 -1.48 -10.84 -23.17
C ALA A 314 -1.93 -9.56 -22.47
N LEU A 315 -1.42 -8.40 -22.92
CA LEU A 315 -1.74 -7.08 -22.35
C LEU A 315 -2.62 -6.31 -23.32
N SER A 316 -3.72 -5.74 -22.84
CA SER A 316 -4.58 -4.83 -23.61
C SER A 316 -4.48 -3.43 -23.02
N LEU A 317 -4.12 -2.46 -23.85
CA LEU A 317 -4.10 -1.05 -23.48
C LEU A 317 -5.42 -0.41 -23.91
N GLU A 318 -6.23 0.01 -22.95
CA GLU A 318 -7.48 0.74 -23.20
C GLU A 318 -7.17 2.23 -23.49
N GLU A 319 -7.99 2.87 -24.32
CA GLU A 319 -7.88 4.31 -24.60
C GLU A 319 -8.08 5.13 -23.31
N GLY A 320 -7.09 5.96 -22.97
CA GLY A 320 -7.20 6.95 -21.88
C GLY A 320 -6.30 6.75 -20.67
N ILE A 321 -5.33 5.83 -20.73
CA ILE A 321 -4.27 5.64 -19.70
C ILE A 321 -2.94 6.22 -20.19
#